data_AF-A0A353V4K0-F1
#
_entry.id   AF-A0A353V4K0-F1
#
_cell.length_a   1.000
_cell.length_b   1.000
_cell.length_c   1.000
_cell.angle_alpha   90.00
_cell.angle_beta   90.00
_cell.angle_gamma   90.00
#
_symmetry.space_group_name_H-M   'P 1'
#
loop_
_entity.id
_entity.type
_entity.pdbx_description
1 polymer ?
#
loop_
_entity_poly.entity_id
_entity_poly.type
_entity_poly.pdbx_seq_one_letter_code
_entity_poly.pdbx_strand_id
1 'polypeptide(L)' 'TPPRIFRVNWFRRDADGRFLWPGYGENVRVLKWMVERIRGSARAEETPVGWVPAPGALDLEGADVSAERLRRALACEP' A
#
# COMPACT_ATOMS: atom_id res chain seq x y z
N THR A 1 -14.51 19.66 5.39
CA THR A 1 -13.13 19.62 4.87
C THR A 1 -13.14 18.98 3.50
N PRO A 2 -12.26 19.39 2.56
CA PRO A 2 -12.16 18.74 1.26
C PRO A 2 -11.83 17.25 1.39
N PRO A 3 -12.28 16.39 0.43
CA PRO A 3 -11.90 14.99 0.41
C PRO A 3 -10.38 14.79 0.34
N ARG A 4 -9.88 13.74 0.99
CA ARG A 4 -8.47 13.34 0.88
C ARG A 4 -8.25 12.67 -0.48
N ILE A 5 -7.12 12.95 -1.11
CA ILE A 5 -6.73 12.37 -2.41
C ILE A 5 -5.64 11.32 -2.16
N PHE A 6 -5.79 10.17 -2.82
CA PHE A 6 -4.83 9.07 -2.75
C PHE A 6 -4.40 8.67 -4.16
N ARG A 7 -3.14 8.27 -4.31
CA ARG A 7 -2.60 7.66 -5.53
C ARG A 7 -2.33 6.18 -5.26
N VAL A 8 -2.75 5.33 -6.18
CA VAL A 8 -2.54 3.87 -6.09
C VAL A 8 -1.84 3.36 -7.34
N ASN A 9 -1.03 2.31 -7.16
CA ASN A 9 -0.46 1.55 -8.26
C ASN A 9 -0.55 0.05 -7.95
N TRP A 10 -1.56 -0.62 -8.51
CA TRP A 10 -1.77 -2.07 -8.35
C TRP A 10 -0.85 -2.90 -9.25
N PHE A 11 -0.16 -2.26 -10.19
CA PHE A 11 0.48 -2.93 -11.32
C PHE A 11 2.02 -2.88 -11.25
N ARG A 12 2.58 -2.51 -10.10
CA ARG A 12 4.04 -2.51 -9.93
C ARG A 12 4.59 -3.92 -10.08
N ARG A 13 5.67 -4.06 -10.86
CA ARG A 13 6.32 -5.34 -11.16
C ARG A 13 7.73 -5.40 -10.60
N ASP A 14 8.23 -6.62 -10.39
CA ASP A 14 9.65 -6.87 -10.17
C ASP A 14 10.43 -6.97 -11.49
N ALA A 15 11.73 -7.23 -11.39
CA ALA A 15 12.64 -7.39 -12.53
C ALA A 15 12.27 -8.58 -13.43
N ASP A 16 11.58 -9.59 -12.90
CA ASP A 16 11.11 -10.77 -13.63
C ASP A 16 9.71 -10.54 -14.24
N GLY A 17 9.15 -9.34 -14.10
CA GLY A 17 7.84 -8.97 -14.63
C GLY A 17 6.64 -9.46 -13.80
N ARG A 18 6.88 -10.01 -12.61
CA ARG A 18 5.80 -10.49 -11.71
C ARG A 18 5.21 -9.33 -10.94
N PHE A 19 3.90 -9.36 -10.72
CA PHE A 19 3.23 -8.35 -9.91
C PHE A 19 3.66 -8.44 -8.44
N LEU A 20 4.02 -7.30 -7.86
CA LEU A 20 4.40 -7.23 -6.45
C LEU A 20 3.18 -7.36 -5.54
N TRP A 21 2.02 -6.88 -6.01
CA TRP A 21 0.74 -6.92 -5.31
C TRP A 21 -0.23 -7.92 -5.98
N PRO A 22 -0.93 -8.79 -5.21
CA PRO A 22 -1.86 -9.77 -5.77
C PRO A 22 -3.09 -9.16 -6.49
N GLY A 23 -3.51 -7.94 -6.12
CA GLY A 23 -4.58 -7.23 -6.81
C GLY A 23 -5.99 -7.79 -6.54
N TYR A 24 -6.93 -7.50 -7.43
CA TYR A 24 -8.33 -7.96 -7.36
C TYR A 24 -8.99 -7.66 -5.99
N GLY A 25 -9.51 -8.68 -5.32
CA GLY A 25 -10.16 -8.56 -4.01
C GLY A 25 -9.23 -8.04 -2.93
N GLU A 26 -7.92 -8.32 -3.03
CA GLU A 26 -6.93 -7.90 -2.04
C GLU A 26 -6.82 -6.37 -1.97
N ASN A 27 -7.18 -5.65 -3.04
CA ASN A 27 -7.21 -4.18 -3.05
C ASN A 27 -8.05 -3.58 -1.92
N VAL A 28 -9.04 -4.31 -1.40
CA VAL A 28 -9.83 -3.89 -0.24
C VAL A 28 -8.97 -3.58 0.98
N ARG A 29 -7.81 -4.24 1.14
CA ARG A 29 -6.88 -4.01 2.26
C ARG A 29 -6.26 -2.62 2.21
N VAL A 30 -5.94 -2.14 1.00
CA VAL A 30 -5.41 -0.79 0.81
C VAL A 30 -6.53 0.25 0.95
N LEU A 31 -7.75 -0.06 0.49
CA LEU A 31 -8.92 0.81 0.73
C LEU A 31 -9.26 0.92 2.22
N LYS A 32 -9.19 -0.18 2.98
CA LYS A 32 -9.32 -0.20 4.45
C LYS A 32 -8.31 0.75 5.09
N TRP A 33 -7.04 0.66 4.69
CA TRP A 33 -6.00 1.59 5.17
C TRP A 33 -6.31 3.05 4.83
N MET A 34 -6.83 3.36 3.63
CA MET A 34 -7.24 4.72 3.29
C MET A 34 -8.35 5.25 4.22
N VAL A 35 -9.34 4.41 4.53
CA VAL A 35 -10.43 4.77 5.47
C VAL A 35 -9.86 5.04 6.86
N GLU A 36 -8.94 4.20 7.34
CA GLU A 36 -8.25 4.39 8.62
C GLU A 36 -7.36 5.64 8.61
N ARG A 37 -6.73 6.00 7.48
CA ARG A 37 -5.97 7.25 7.32
C ARG A 37 -6.87 8.47 7.39
N ILE A 38 -8.06 8.42 6.78
CA ILE A 38 -9.07 9.48 6.87
C ILE A 38 -9.53 9.66 8.32
N ARG A 39 -9.68 8.56 9.07
CA ARG A 39 -10.07 8.56 10.49
C ARG A 39 -8.93 8.85 11.46
N GLY A 40 -7.69 8.93 10.98
CA GLY A 40 -6.51 9.22 11.81
C GLY A 40 -5.98 8.03 12.63
N SER A 41 -6.40 6.80 12.33
CA SER A 41 -5.99 5.59 13.07
C SER A 41 -4.89 4.78 12.40
N ALA A 42 -4.69 4.93 11.08
CA ALA A 42 -3.64 4.20 10.37
C ALA A 42 -2.27 4.89 10.40
N ARG A 43 -1.23 4.08 10.64
CA ARG A 43 0.18 4.46 10.56
C ARG A 43 0.61 4.65 9.09
N ALA A 44 1.49 5.61 8.87
CA ALA A 44 2.07 5.93 7.58
C ALA A 44 3.49 6.48 7.76
N GLU A 45 4.33 6.35 6.74
CA GLU A 45 5.64 6.98 6.67
C GLU A 45 5.65 8.04 5.55
N GLU A 46 6.39 9.13 5.77
CA GLU A 46 6.54 10.21 4.79
C GLU A 46 7.60 9.84 3.75
N THR A 47 7.28 10.06 2.48
CA THR A 47 8.17 9.85 1.33
C THR A 47 8.11 11.07 0.42
N PRO A 48 9.03 11.22 -0.56
CA PRO A 48 8.96 12.33 -1.53
C PRO A 48 7.65 12.40 -2.33
N VAL A 49 6.91 11.30 -2.44
CA VAL A 49 5.59 11.25 -3.13
C VAL A 49 4.40 11.38 -2.17
N GLY A 50 4.65 11.67 -0.90
CA GLY A 50 3.65 11.79 0.16
C GLY A 50 3.66 10.61 1.13
N TRP A 51 2.52 10.38 1.79
CA TRP A 51 2.38 9.38 2.84
C TRP A 51 2.07 7.99 2.28
N VAL A 52 2.89 6.99 2.61
CA VAL A 52 2.69 5.58 2.25
C VAL A 52 2.42 4.72 3.50
N PRO A 53 1.78 3.54 3.37
CA PRO A 53 1.59 2.63 4.50
C PRO A 53 2.92 2.27 5.16
N ALA A 54 3.01 2.46 6.48
CA ALA A 54 4.17 2.02 7.25
C ALA A 54 4.24 0.48 7.31
N PRO A 55 5.41 -0.12 7.64
CA PRO A 55 5.51 -1.55 7.89
C PRO A 55 4.45 -2.04 8.90
N GLY A 56 3.68 -3.06 8.50
CA GLY A 56 2.59 -3.61 9.31
C GLY A 56 1.37 -2.67 9.49
N ALA A 57 1.21 -1.65 8.64
CA ALA A 57 0.01 -0.82 8.62
C ALA A 57 -1.11 -1.39 7.73
N LEU A 58 -0.79 -2.35 6.86
CA LEU A 58 -1.77 -3.09 6.09
C LEU A 58 -2.09 -4.40 6.80
N ASP A 59 -3.38 -4.75 6.81
CA ASP A 59 -3.86 -6.07 7.23
C ASP A 59 -3.60 -7.08 6.10
N LEU A 60 -2.66 -8.00 6.33
CA LEU A 60 -2.24 -9.01 5.36
C LEU A 60 -2.65 -10.43 5.75
N GLU A 61 -3.52 -10.59 6.76
CA GLU A 61 -3.97 -11.92 7.18
C GLU A 61 -4.64 -12.64 6.01
N GLY A 62 -4.13 -13.83 5.67
CA GLY A 62 -4.60 -14.63 4.54
C GLY A 62 -4.24 -14.11 3.14
N ALA A 63 -3.45 -13.03 3.03
CA ALA A 63 -3.02 -12.49 1.73
C ALA A 63 -1.80 -13.25 1.17
N ASP A 64 -1.82 -13.57 -0.12
CA ASP A 64 -0.66 -14.15 -0.83
C ASP A 64 0.36 -13.06 -1.24
N VAL A 65 0.97 -12.46 -0.22
CA VAL A 65 2.04 -11.46 -0.40
C VAL A 65 3.04 -11.56 0.74
N SER A 66 4.32 -11.74 0.39
CA SER A 66 5.39 -11.71 1.39
C SER A 66 5.69 -10.28 1.84
N ALA A 67 6.20 -10.13 3.07
CA ALA A 67 6.62 -8.83 3.59
C ALA A 67 7.63 -8.14 2.67
N GLU A 68 8.55 -8.90 2.05
CA GLU A 68 9.52 -8.37 1.11
C GLU A 68 8.89 -7.90 -0.21
N ARG A 69 7.94 -8.66 -0.77
CA ARG A 69 7.19 -8.21 -1.97
C ARG A 69 6.42 -6.93 -1.68
N LEU A 70 5.79 -6.83 -0.49
CA LEU A 70 5.08 -5.63 -0.09
C LEU A 70 6.03 -4.44 0.09
N ARG A 71 7.17 -4.62 0.76
CA ARG A 71 8.18 -3.58 0.94
C ARG A 71 8.62 -3.01 -0.42
N ARG A 72 8.88 -3.88 -1.39
CA ARG A 72 9.19 -3.48 -2.77
C ARG A 72 8.01 -2.79 -3.47
N ALA A 73 6.78 -3.21 -3.20
CA ALA A 73 5.59 -2.56 -3.76
C ALA A 73 5.46 -1.10 -3.28
N LEU A 74 5.82 -0.84 -2.02
CA LEU A 74 5.71 0.47 -1.35
C LEU A 74 6.95 1.36 -1.49
N ALA A 75 8.10 0.80 -1.88
CA ALA A 75 9.38 1.52 -1.95
C ALA A 75 9.31 2.75 -2.87
N CYS A 76 9.68 3.92 -2.36
CA CYS A 76 9.80 5.13 -3.16
C CYS A 76 11.29 5.41 -3.37
N GLU A 77 11.81 5.00 -4.53
CA GLU A 77 13.18 5.30 -4.95
C GLU A 77 13.23 6.73 -5.51
N PRO A 78 14.26 7.53 -5.19
CA PRO A 78 14.46 8.87 -5.75
C PRO A 78 14.60 8.88 -7.27
#